data_AF-A0A964PKZ6-F1
#
_entry.id   AF-A0A964PKZ6-F1
#
_cell.length_a   1.000
_cell.length_b   1.000
_cell.length_c   1.000
_cell.angle_alpha   90.00
_cell.angle_beta   90.00
_cell.angle_gamma   90.00
#
_symmetry.space_group_name_H-M   'P 1'
#
loop_
_entity.id
_entity.type
_entity.pdbx_description
1 polymer ?
#
loop_
_entity_poly.entity_id
_entity_poly.type
_entity_poly.pdbx_seq_one_letter_code
_entity_poly.pdbx_strand_id
1 'polypeptide(L)'
;MRSRLINSFIPTGMAPGVRHVLLSAVVIVTLAACTSQAAREAELASQAAAQAALEQEAASATQEQARQMAAEQQRQREVEAAEQARLQAQRDRQAEAAKMRADAEREQREAVERRERDSLAAIAAVAAERQAKLDRIVELEAQIAALQEAVRNDENTTVYLTEAVQVAEELLEILATEQAKYQNTDAAGNTVEPLAKELVAELQARKDDLVRRAAGQ
;
A
#
# COMPACT_ATOMS: atom_id res chain seq x y z
N MET A 1 -83.04 -54.77 3.27
CA MET A 1 -84.28 -54.42 2.53
C MET A 1 -85.13 -55.67 2.38
N ARG A 2 -86.36 -55.55 2.89
CA ARG A 2 -87.57 -56.38 2.72
C ARG A 2 -87.55 -57.59 1.75
N SER A 3 -87.86 -58.74 2.34
CA SER A 3 -89.10 -59.51 2.14
C SER A 3 -89.42 -60.06 0.74
N ARG A 4 -89.62 -61.38 0.65
CA ARG A 4 -90.94 -61.94 0.30
C ARG A 4 -91.03 -63.44 0.62
N LEU A 5 -92.06 -63.75 1.40
CA LEU A 5 -92.66 -65.06 1.65
C LEU A 5 -93.40 -65.58 0.41
N ILE A 6 -93.58 -66.91 0.33
CA ILE A 6 -94.77 -67.70 -0.08
C ILE A 6 -94.36 -69.17 0.16
N ASN A 7 -94.84 -69.92 1.15
CA ASN A 7 -96.19 -70.37 1.55
C ASN A 7 -96.74 -71.58 0.74
N SER A 8 -96.77 -72.71 1.46
CA SER A 8 -97.77 -73.80 1.50
C SER A 8 -98.18 -74.58 0.24
N PHE A 9 -97.94 -75.90 0.27
CA PHE A 9 -98.95 -76.89 -0.11
C PHE A 9 -98.73 -78.22 0.63
N ILE A 10 -99.71 -78.63 1.45
CA ILE A 10 -99.84 -79.96 2.08
C ILE A 10 -101.15 -80.55 1.55
N PRO A 11 -101.21 -81.85 1.23
CA PRO A 11 -102.22 -82.67 1.92
C PRO A 11 -101.73 -84.04 2.39
N THR A 12 -101.95 -84.24 3.69
CA THR A 12 -102.44 -85.41 4.43
C THR A 12 -102.65 -86.76 3.72
N GLY A 13 -101.95 -87.76 4.25
CA GLY A 13 -102.32 -89.18 4.19
C GLY A 13 -101.43 -90.05 5.09
N MET A 14 -101.96 -90.43 6.26
CA MET A 14 -101.60 -91.59 7.12
C MET A 14 -100.39 -91.60 8.08
N ALA A 15 -100.76 -91.89 9.33
CA ALA A 15 -100.13 -92.65 10.42
C ALA A 15 -98.89 -92.08 11.18
N PRO A 16 -98.97 -91.95 12.53
CA PRO A 16 -97.92 -91.37 13.37
C PRO A 16 -96.96 -92.45 13.91
N GLY A 17 -95.66 -92.16 14.00
CA GLY A 17 -94.78 -92.98 14.87
C GLY A 17 -93.27 -92.99 14.64
N VAL A 18 -92.73 -92.57 13.48
CA VAL A 18 -91.30 -92.86 13.16
C VAL A 18 -90.48 -91.63 12.72
N ARG A 19 -91.06 -90.43 12.60
CA ARG A 19 -90.38 -89.25 12.03
C ARG A 19 -89.42 -88.47 12.96
N HIS A 20 -89.54 -88.60 14.29
CA HIS A 20 -88.71 -87.79 15.22
C HIS A 20 -87.28 -88.29 15.41
N VAL A 21 -86.98 -89.55 15.08
CA VAL A 21 -85.63 -90.13 15.24
C VAL A 21 -84.71 -89.81 14.04
N LEU A 22 -85.27 -89.57 12.86
CA LEU A 22 -84.48 -89.29 11.65
C LEU A 22 -84.09 -87.81 11.50
N LEU A 23 -84.84 -86.86 12.10
CA LEU A 23 -84.49 -85.43 12.08
C LEU A 23 -83.42 -85.05 13.12
N SER A 24 -83.30 -85.78 14.23
CA SER A 24 -82.26 -85.54 15.25
C SER A 24 -80.90 -86.11 14.86
N ALA A 25 -80.85 -87.17 14.05
CA ALA A 25 -79.61 -87.78 13.58
C ALA A 25 -78.87 -86.94 12.50
N VAL A 26 -79.59 -86.17 11.68
CA VAL A 26 -78.99 -85.37 10.59
C VAL A 26 -78.37 -84.04 11.10
N VAL A 27 -78.90 -83.48 12.19
CA VAL A 27 -78.33 -82.27 12.82
C VAL A 27 -77.03 -82.57 13.57
N ILE A 28 -76.90 -83.75 14.19
CA ILE A 28 -75.67 -84.10 14.95
C ILE A 28 -74.49 -84.43 14.01
N VAL A 29 -74.75 -84.97 12.82
CA VAL A 29 -73.69 -85.30 11.83
C VAL A 29 -73.14 -84.07 11.10
N THR A 30 -73.93 -82.99 10.97
CA THR A 30 -73.47 -81.73 10.33
C THR A 30 -72.69 -80.83 11.30
N LEU A 31 -72.98 -80.85 12.60
CA LEU A 31 -72.17 -80.11 13.60
C LEU A 31 -70.79 -80.75 13.86
N ALA A 32 -70.65 -82.08 13.77
CA ALA A 32 -69.36 -82.76 13.94
C ALA A 32 -68.39 -82.57 12.75
N ALA A 33 -68.93 -82.33 11.54
CA ALA A 33 -68.12 -81.96 10.38
C ALA A 33 -67.58 -80.51 10.49
N CYS A 34 -68.34 -79.60 11.11
CA CYS A 34 -67.90 -78.22 11.33
C CYS A 34 -66.83 -78.07 12.43
N THR A 35 -66.82 -78.92 13.47
CA THR A 35 -65.79 -78.85 14.52
C THR A 35 -64.44 -79.42 14.05
N SER A 36 -64.45 -80.44 13.19
CA SER A 36 -63.21 -80.96 12.57
C SER A 36 -62.62 -79.99 11.55
N GLN A 37 -63.46 -79.24 10.83
CA GLN A 37 -63.03 -78.25 9.84
C GLN A 37 -62.58 -76.95 10.51
N ALA A 38 -63.27 -76.50 11.57
CA ALA A 38 -62.86 -75.35 12.38
C ALA A 38 -61.56 -75.61 13.17
N ALA A 39 -61.32 -76.84 13.65
CA ALA A 39 -60.07 -77.18 14.32
C ALA A 39 -58.87 -77.18 13.34
N ARG A 40 -59.06 -77.71 12.12
CA ARG A 40 -58.05 -77.64 11.06
C ARG A 40 -57.81 -76.22 10.55
N GLU A 41 -58.84 -75.40 10.43
CA GLU A 41 -58.70 -73.98 10.06
C GLU A 41 -58.02 -73.17 11.16
N ALA A 42 -58.26 -73.47 12.45
CA ALA A 42 -57.56 -72.84 13.57
C ALA A 42 -56.07 -73.25 13.65
N GLU A 43 -55.74 -74.49 13.31
CA GLU A 43 -54.36 -75.00 13.26
C GLU A 43 -53.60 -74.45 12.03
N LEU A 44 -54.26 -74.30 10.89
CA LEU A 44 -53.71 -73.62 9.71
C LEU A 44 -53.56 -72.11 9.95
N ALA A 45 -54.50 -71.48 10.66
CA ALA A 45 -54.40 -70.07 11.03
C ALA A 45 -53.30 -69.81 12.06
N SER A 46 -53.06 -70.73 13.01
CA SER A 46 -51.96 -70.62 13.97
C SER A 46 -50.59 -70.87 13.33
N GLN A 47 -50.48 -71.79 12.37
CA GLN A 47 -49.27 -71.95 11.56
C GLN A 47 -49.00 -70.75 10.65
N ALA A 48 -50.04 -70.21 9.99
CA ALA A 48 -49.90 -69.00 9.18
C ALA A 48 -49.53 -67.78 10.03
N ALA A 49 -50.09 -67.65 11.24
CA ALA A 49 -49.71 -66.60 12.19
C ALA A 49 -48.28 -66.77 12.71
N ALA A 50 -47.81 -68.00 12.93
CA ALA A 50 -46.43 -68.28 13.33
C ALA A 50 -45.43 -68.00 12.19
N GLN A 51 -45.79 -68.30 10.94
CA GLN A 51 -44.99 -67.95 9.76
C GLN A 51 -44.96 -66.43 9.54
N ALA A 52 -46.10 -65.74 9.67
CA ALA A 52 -46.16 -64.29 9.59
C ALA A 52 -45.35 -63.61 10.70
N ALA A 53 -45.34 -64.17 11.93
CA ALA A 53 -44.51 -63.67 13.02
C ALA A 53 -43.01 -63.83 12.72
N LEU A 54 -42.58 -64.98 12.20
CA LEU A 54 -41.20 -65.22 11.77
C LEU A 54 -40.77 -64.31 10.62
N GLU A 55 -41.64 -64.08 9.64
CA GLU A 55 -41.40 -63.14 8.54
C GLU A 55 -41.30 -61.70 9.04
N GLN A 56 -42.11 -61.31 10.02
CA GLN A 56 -42.08 -59.98 10.62
C GLN A 56 -40.83 -59.75 11.48
N GLU A 57 -40.36 -60.77 12.21
CA GLU A 57 -39.09 -60.73 12.94
C GLU A 57 -37.87 -60.66 11.99
N ALA A 58 -37.90 -61.41 10.89
CA ALA A 58 -36.87 -61.32 9.85
C ALA A 58 -36.88 -59.94 9.16
N ALA A 59 -38.06 -59.36 8.93
CA ALA A 59 -38.21 -58.01 8.37
C ALA A 59 -37.70 -56.93 9.35
N SER A 60 -37.96 -57.04 10.66
CA SER A 60 -37.44 -56.09 11.64
C SER A 60 -35.92 -56.22 11.81
N ALA A 61 -35.39 -57.44 11.84
CA ALA A 61 -33.95 -57.68 11.97
C ALA A 61 -33.16 -57.12 10.76
N THR A 62 -33.67 -57.30 9.54
CA THR A 62 -33.07 -56.71 8.32
C THR A 62 -33.18 -55.19 8.30
N GLN A 63 -34.29 -54.62 8.78
CA GLN A 63 -34.43 -53.16 8.91
C GLN A 63 -33.47 -52.57 9.94
N GLU A 64 -33.24 -53.24 11.07
CA GLU A 64 -32.28 -52.80 12.09
C GLU A 64 -30.84 -52.90 11.60
N GLN A 65 -30.48 -53.98 10.90
CA GLN A 65 -29.17 -54.08 10.23
C GLN A 65 -28.96 -52.97 9.21
N ALA A 66 -29.97 -52.66 8.39
CA ALA A 66 -29.89 -51.56 7.41
C ALA A 66 -29.70 -50.20 8.11
N ARG A 67 -30.39 -49.96 9.24
CA ARG A 67 -30.21 -48.74 10.04
C ARG A 67 -28.81 -48.65 10.65
N GLN A 68 -28.25 -49.76 11.15
CA GLN A 68 -26.90 -49.79 11.71
C GLN A 68 -25.85 -49.48 10.64
N MET A 69 -25.94 -50.11 9.47
CA MET A 69 -25.02 -49.84 8.36
C MET A 69 -25.13 -48.39 7.86
N ALA A 70 -26.33 -47.82 7.79
CA ALA A 70 -26.54 -46.42 7.44
C ALA A 70 -25.92 -45.47 8.49
N ALA A 71 -26.07 -45.77 9.78
CA ALA A 71 -25.49 -44.99 10.87
C ALA A 71 -23.95 -45.08 10.90
N GLU A 72 -23.37 -46.23 10.52
CA GLU A 72 -21.92 -46.39 10.39
C GLU A 72 -21.35 -45.63 9.19
N GLN A 73 -22.00 -45.70 8.02
CA GLN A 73 -21.61 -44.89 6.86
C GLN A 73 -21.70 -43.39 7.17
N GLN A 74 -22.74 -42.97 7.88
CA GLN A 74 -22.90 -41.56 8.26
C GLN A 74 -21.76 -41.12 9.19
N ARG A 75 -21.41 -41.93 10.19
CA ARG A 75 -20.27 -41.66 11.07
C ARG A 75 -18.95 -41.61 10.32
N GLN A 76 -18.72 -42.49 9.35
CA GLN A 76 -17.51 -42.45 8.51
C GLN A 76 -17.43 -41.13 7.71
N ARG A 77 -18.53 -40.73 7.07
CA ARG A 77 -18.59 -39.45 6.32
C ARG A 77 -18.36 -38.24 7.22
N GLU A 78 -18.90 -38.25 8.44
CA GLU A 78 -18.70 -37.18 9.41
C GLU A 78 -17.24 -37.08 9.87
N VAL A 79 -16.58 -38.23 10.09
CA VAL A 79 -15.14 -38.26 10.44
C VAL A 79 -14.29 -37.76 9.27
N GLU A 80 -14.55 -38.22 8.05
CA GLU A 80 -13.83 -37.77 6.84
C GLU A 80 -14.03 -36.26 6.60
N ALA A 81 -15.26 -35.77 6.74
CA ALA A 81 -15.55 -34.34 6.61
C ALA A 81 -14.86 -33.51 7.71
N ALA A 82 -14.82 -34.02 8.94
CA ALA A 82 -14.12 -33.37 10.04
C ALA A 82 -12.59 -33.34 9.83
N GLU A 83 -11.99 -34.40 9.31
CA GLU A 83 -10.57 -34.45 8.97
C GLU A 83 -10.22 -33.50 7.83
N GLN A 84 -11.03 -33.47 6.77
CA GLN A 84 -10.87 -32.52 5.67
C GLN A 84 -10.99 -31.07 6.14
N ALA A 85 -11.98 -30.77 7.00
CA ALA A 85 -12.13 -29.44 7.60
C ALA A 85 -10.91 -29.04 8.44
N ARG A 86 -10.34 -29.98 9.21
CA ARG A 86 -9.11 -29.74 9.99
C ARG A 86 -7.91 -29.46 9.10
N LEU A 87 -7.72 -30.25 8.04
CA LEU A 87 -6.62 -30.06 7.09
C LEU A 87 -6.74 -28.72 6.36
N GLN A 88 -7.95 -28.35 5.94
CA GLN A 88 -8.19 -27.06 5.28
C GLN A 88 -7.90 -25.90 6.24
N ALA A 89 -8.42 -25.95 7.46
CA ALA A 89 -8.14 -24.93 8.47
C ALA A 89 -6.64 -24.80 8.79
N GLN A 90 -5.89 -25.91 8.78
CA GLN A 90 -4.44 -25.87 8.94
C GLN A 90 -3.73 -25.22 7.75
N ARG A 91 -4.14 -25.55 6.52
CA ARG A 91 -3.61 -24.93 5.29
C ARG A 91 -3.90 -23.44 5.25
N ASP A 92 -5.12 -23.02 5.60
CA ASP A 92 -5.51 -21.62 5.62
C ASP A 92 -4.67 -20.85 6.65
N ARG A 93 -4.47 -21.40 7.86
CA ARG A 93 -3.58 -20.80 8.87
C ARG A 93 -2.14 -20.69 8.37
N GLN A 94 -1.62 -21.69 7.67
CA GLN A 94 -0.27 -21.65 7.10
C GLN A 94 -0.16 -20.60 5.98
N ALA A 95 -1.18 -20.51 5.12
CA ALA A 95 -1.24 -19.54 4.04
C ALA A 95 -1.29 -18.11 4.59
N GLU A 96 -2.13 -17.85 5.59
CA GLU A 96 -2.20 -16.54 6.25
C GLU A 96 -0.89 -16.20 6.98
N ALA A 97 -0.29 -17.15 7.70
CA ALA A 97 1.01 -16.94 8.32
C ALA A 97 2.12 -16.66 7.29
N ALA A 98 2.07 -17.30 6.12
CA ALA A 98 3.01 -17.06 5.02
C ALA A 98 2.80 -15.67 4.39
N LYS A 99 1.55 -15.23 4.18
CA LYS A 99 1.23 -13.88 3.70
C LYS A 99 1.73 -12.81 4.68
N MET A 100 1.41 -12.95 5.97
CA MET A 100 1.87 -12.01 7.00
C MET A 100 3.39 -11.88 7.03
N ARG A 101 4.14 -12.97 6.83
CA ARG A 101 5.60 -12.93 6.73
C ARG A 101 6.07 -12.22 5.46
N ALA A 102 5.46 -12.53 4.32
CA ALA A 102 5.80 -11.89 3.05
C ALA A 102 5.51 -10.38 3.06
N ASP A 103 4.40 -9.96 3.67
CA ASP A 103 4.03 -8.55 3.80
C ASP A 103 4.98 -7.83 4.77
N ALA A 104 5.31 -8.43 5.92
CA ALA A 104 6.30 -7.88 6.83
C ALA A 104 7.69 -7.74 6.18
N GLU A 105 8.11 -8.69 5.34
CA GLU A 105 9.37 -8.58 4.59
C GLU A 105 9.32 -7.45 3.54
N ARG A 106 8.19 -7.28 2.85
CA ARG A 106 8.00 -6.17 1.90
C ARG A 106 8.09 -4.82 2.62
N GLU A 107 7.37 -4.66 3.72
CA GLU A 107 7.40 -3.43 4.52
C GLU A 107 8.81 -3.11 5.03
N GLN A 108 9.57 -4.12 5.47
CA GLN A 108 10.96 -3.92 5.87
C GLN A 108 11.84 -3.45 4.72
N ARG A 109 11.71 -4.05 3.53
CA ARG A 109 12.47 -3.64 2.34
C ARG A 109 12.13 -2.22 1.94
N GLU A 110 10.85 -1.87 1.87
CA GLU A 110 10.41 -0.52 1.56
C GLU A 110 10.91 0.50 2.59
N ALA A 111 10.91 0.14 3.88
CA ALA A 111 11.43 1.03 4.92
C ALA A 111 12.93 1.27 4.77
N VAL A 112 13.70 0.26 4.39
CA VAL A 112 15.14 0.41 4.10
C VAL A 112 15.35 1.28 2.86
N GLU A 113 14.66 1.00 1.76
CA GLU A 113 14.76 1.80 0.53
C GLU A 113 14.39 3.28 0.76
N ARG A 114 13.35 3.55 1.57
CA ARG A 114 12.99 4.93 1.92
C ARG A 114 14.11 5.62 2.70
N ARG A 115 14.68 4.96 3.70
CA ARG A 115 15.81 5.50 4.47
C ARG A 115 17.03 5.77 3.59
N GLU A 116 17.32 4.88 2.65
CA GLU A 116 18.41 5.07 1.70
C GLU A 116 18.16 6.28 0.78
N ARG A 117 16.94 6.41 0.24
CA ARG A 117 16.54 7.57 -0.57
C ARG A 117 16.63 8.87 0.22
N ASP A 118 16.12 8.87 1.45
CA ASP A 118 16.17 10.04 2.34
C ASP A 118 17.62 10.43 2.68
N SER A 119 18.48 9.44 2.94
CA SER A 119 19.90 9.67 3.18
C SER A 119 20.61 10.26 1.96
N LEU A 120 20.37 9.71 0.77
CA LEU A 120 20.92 10.23 -0.48
C LEU A 120 20.41 11.65 -0.77
N ALA A 121 19.12 11.91 -0.54
CA ALA A 121 18.54 13.24 -0.71
C ALA A 121 19.15 14.25 0.26
N ALA A 122 19.39 13.87 1.52
CA ALA A 122 20.06 14.72 2.50
C ALA A 122 21.51 15.03 2.10
N ILE A 123 22.26 14.03 1.62
CA ILE A 123 23.63 14.23 1.12
C ILE A 123 23.63 15.15 -0.09
N ALA A 124 22.71 14.95 -1.03
CA ALA A 124 22.59 15.78 -2.23
C ALA A 124 22.24 17.23 -1.89
N ALA A 125 21.36 17.46 -0.92
CA ALA A 125 21.00 18.80 -0.46
C ALA A 125 22.21 19.53 0.16
N VAL A 126 22.97 18.86 1.04
CA VAL A 126 24.19 19.42 1.63
C VAL A 126 25.26 19.69 0.56
N ALA A 127 25.42 18.79 -0.41
CA ALA A 127 26.35 18.98 -1.52
C ALA A 127 25.97 20.19 -2.40
N ALA A 128 24.68 20.37 -2.70
CA ALA A 128 24.18 21.51 -3.46
C ALA A 128 24.39 22.83 -2.69
N GLU A 129 24.12 22.86 -1.38
CA GLU A 129 24.37 24.04 -0.55
C GLU A 129 25.86 24.38 -0.51
N ARG A 130 26.73 23.36 -0.36
CA ARG A 130 28.18 23.56 -0.41
C ARG A 130 28.63 24.14 -1.74
N GLN A 131 28.09 23.63 -2.85
CA GLN A 131 28.45 24.13 -4.19
C GLN A 131 28.03 25.59 -4.35
N ALA A 132 26.80 25.96 -3.96
CA ALA A 132 26.33 27.34 -4.02
C ALA A 132 27.21 28.30 -3.21
N LYS A 133 27.71 27.86 -2.04
CA LYS A 133 28.66 28.64 -1.24
C LYS A 133 30.01 28.81 -1.94
N LEU A 134 30.52 27.77 -2.60
CA LEU A 134 31.76 27.85 -3.36
C LEU A 134 31.63 28.80 -4.55
N ASP A 135 30.52 28.72 -5.29
CA ASP A 135 30.25 29.63 -6.41
C ASP A 135 30.21 31.09 -5.93
N ARG A 136 29.61 31.34 -4.76
CA ARG A 136 29.61 32.67 -4.13
C ARG A 136 31.01 33.13 -3.72
N ILE A 137 31.86 32.23 -3.25
CA ILE A 137 33.27 32.57 -2.92
C ILE A 137 34.01 33.02 -4.18
N VAL A 138 33.87 32.28 -5.29
CA VAL A 138 34.51 32.63 -6.57
C VAL A 138 34.04 34.01 -7.06
N GLU A 139 32.74 34.30 -6.95
CA GLU A 139 32.19 35.61 -7.29
C GLU A 139 32.80 36.73 -6.42
N LEU A 140 32.91 36.50 -5.11
CA LEU A 140 33.48 37.47 -4.17
C LEU A 140 34.99 37.66 -4.40
N GLU A 141 35.73 36.61 -4.72
CA GLU A 141 37.15 36.70 -5.08
C GLU A 141 37.36 37.56 -6.33
N ALA A 142 36.51 37.40 -7.35
CA ALA A 142 36.53 38.25 -8.53
C ALA A 142 36.21 39.72 -8.19
N GLN A 143 35.24 39.97 -7.32
CA GLN A 143 34.91 41.33 -6.86
C GLN A 143 36.07 41.97 -6.09
N ILE A 144 36.74 41.20 -5.21
CA ILE A 144 37.91 41.67 -4.46
C ILE A 144 39.03 42.04 -5.42
N ALA A 145 39.33 41.20 -6.40
CA ALA A 145 40.37 41.47 -7.39
C ALA A 145 40.07 42.77 -8.19
N ALA A 146 38.81 42.95 -8.62
CA ALA A 146 38.39 44.17 -9.32
C ALA A 146 38.51 45.42 -8.44
N LEU A 147 38.10 45.34 -7.16
CA LEU A 147 38.23 46.45 -6.21
C LEU A 147 39.68 46.77 -5.90
N GLN A 148 40.55 45.76 -5.76
CA GLN A 148 41.98 45.98 -5.52
C GLN A 148 42.64 46.72 -6.69
N GLU A 149 42.27 46.39 -7.93
CA GLU A 149 42.77 47.11 -9.11
C GLU A 149 42.25 48.56 -9.15
N ALA A 150 40.96 48.76 -8.86
CA ALA A 150 40.39 50.11 -8.77
C ALA A 150 41.10 50.96 -7.71
N VAL A 151 41.31 50.42 -6.50
CA VAL A 151 42.03 51.11 -5.42
C VAL A 151 43.46 51.44 -5.84
N ARG A 152 44.16 50.52 -6.50
CA ARG A 152 45.52 50.77 -6.99
C ARG A 152 45.56 51.91 -8.01
N ASN A 153 44.58 52.00 -8.90
CA ASN A 153 44.48 53.09 -9.87
C ASN A 153 44.17 54.43 -9.20
N ASP A 154 43.29 54.43 -8.20
CA ASP A 154 42.97 55.62 -7.40
C ASP A 154 44.20 56.11 -6.60
N GLU A 155 44.97 55.19 -6.02
CA GLU A 155 46.23 55.50 -5.33
C GLU A 155 47.25 56.11 -6.29
N ASN A 156 47.45 55.53 -7.47
CA ASN A 156 48.34 56.08 -8.50
C ASN A 156 47.90 57.49 -8.93
N THR A 157 46.59 57.68 -9.17
CA THR A 157 46.00 58.97 -9.53
C THR A 157 46.27 60.01 -8.44
N THR A 158 46.08 59.63 -7.18
CA THR A 158 46.34 60.50 -6.02
C THR A 158 47.81 60.89 -5.93
N VAL A 159 48.74 59.95 -6.18
CA VAL A 159 50.18 60.22 -6.21
C VAL A 159 50.52 61.24 -7.30
N TYR A 160 50.05 61.04 -8.54
CA TYR A 160 50.31 61.97 -9.64
C TYR A 160 49.72 63.35 -9.40
N LEU A 161 48.50 63.45 -8.86
CA LEU A 161 47.88 64.73 -8.54
C LEU A 161 48.63 65.45 -7.42
N THR A 162 49.09 64.72 -6.40
CA THR A 162 49.88 65.30 -5.31
C THR A 162 51.21 65.84 -5.82
N GLU A 163 51.91 65.09 -6.69
CA GLU A 163 53.14 65.59 -7.33
C GLU A 163 52.85 66.79 -8.24
N ALA A 164 51.75 66.79 -8.99
CA ALA A 164 51.36 67.92 -9.82
C ALA A 164 51.09 69.18 -9.00
N VAL A 165 50.48 69.05 -7.81
CA VAL A 165 50.29 70.17 -6.88
C VAL A 165 51.64 70.72 -6.41
N GLN A 166 52.57 69.86 -6.01
CA GLN A 166 53.91 70.31 -5.58
C GLN A 166 54.65 71.07 -6.68
N VAL A 167 54.62 70.56 -7.92
CA VAL A 167 55.23 71.25 -9.08
C VAL A 167 54.51 72.57 -9.38
N ALA A 168 53.19 72.63 -9.21
CA ALA A 168 52.44 73.88 -9.38
C ALA A 168 52.78 74.93 -8.31
N GLU A 169 53.02 74.50 -7.06
CA GLU A 169 53.47 75.38 -5.98
C GLU A 169 54.88 75.92 -6.25
N GLU A 170 55.82 75.07 -6.70
CA GLU A 170 57.17 75.49 -7.12
C GLU A 170 57.11 76.49 -8.28
N LEU A 171 56.30 76.20 -9.30
CA LEU A 171 56.08 77.10 -10.42
C LEU A 171 55.54 78.46 -9.96
N LEU A 172 54.63 78.48 -8.99
CA LEU A 172 54.07 79.72 -8.45
C LEU A 172 55.15 80.56 -7.74
N GLU A 173 56.02 79.94 -6.96
CA GLU A 173 57.13 80.62 -6.28
C GLU A 173 58.13 81.24 -7.28
N ILE A 174 58.48 80.49 -8.33
CA ILE A 174 59.37 80.97 -9.39
C ILE A 174 58.70 82.12 -10.14
N LEU A 175 57.43 81.99 -10.53
CA LEU A 175 56.71 83.07 -11.21
C LEU A 175 56.63 84.34 -10.36
N ALA A 176 56.45 84.23 -9.04
CA ALA A 176 56.48 85.38 -8.14
C ALA A 176 57.87 86.04 -8.13
N THR A 177 58.93 85.25 -8.13
CA THR A 177 60.31 85.75 -8.22
C THR A 177 60.59 86.43 -9.56
N GLU A 178 60.14 85.83 -10.67
CA GLU A 178 60.25 86.42 -12.01
C GLU A 178 59.44 87.72 -12.13
N GLN A 179 58.26 87.80 -11.51
CA GLN A 179 57.45 89.02 -11.48
C GLN A 179 58.17 90.17 -10.76
N ALA A 180 58.93 89.88 -9.69
CA ALA A 180 59.72 90.88 -9.00
C ALA A 180 60.82 91.49 -9.90
N LYS A 181 61.41 90.72 -10.82
CA LYS A 181 62.43 91.21 -11.77
C LYS A 181 61.90 92.30 -12.70
N TYR A 182 60.62 92.26 -13.06
CA TYR A 182 59.98 93.30 -13.87
C TYR A 182 59.84 94.65 -13.14
N GLN A 183 60.04 94.67 -11.82
CA GLN A 183 60.09 95.92 -11.06
C GLN A 183 61.47 96.61 -11.16
N ASN A 184 62.48 95.93 -11.71
CA ASN A 184 63.85 96.43 -11.85
C ASN A 184 64.34 96.30 -13.30
N THR A 185 64.07 97.34 -14.10
CA THR A 185 64.43 97.41 -15.52
C THR A 185 65.50 98.45 -15.81
N ASP A 186 66.32 98.20 -16.82
CA ASP A 186 67.30 99.15 -17.34
C ASP A 186 66.64 100.30 -18.13
N ALA A 187 67.46 101.25 -18.60
CA ALA A 187 67.00 102.40 -19.39
C ALA A 187 66.38 102.01 -20.75
N ALA A 188 66.62 100.78 -21.23
CA ALA A 188 66.03 100.23 -22.44
C ALA A 188 64.72 99.44 -22.16
N GLY A 189 64.32 99.32 -20.89
CA GLY A 189 63.13 98.60 -20.46
C GLY A 189 63.31 97.08 -20.33
N ASN A 190 64.54 96.57 -20.36
CA ASN A 190 64.84 95.16 -20.14
C ASN A 190 65.05 94.87 -18.65
N THR A 191 64.72 93.66 -18.20
CA THR A 191 65.03 93.25 -16.83
C THR A 191 66.54 93.20 -16.62
N VAL A 192 67.02 93.77 -15.51
CA VAL A 192 68.47 93.77 -15.17
C VAL A 192 68.96 92.34 -14.92
N GLU A 193 68.13 91.53 -14.27
CA GLU A 193 68.35 90.09 -14.12
C GLU A 193 67.71 89.31 -15.28
N PRO A 194 68.40 88.28 -15.81
CA PRO A 194 67.83 87.44 -16.86
C PRO A 194 66.63 86.63 -16.35
N LEU A 195 65.66 86.41 -17.24
CA LEU A 195 64.44 85.65 -16.95
C LEU A 195 64.67 84.14 -17.08
N ALA A 196 64.12 83.36 -16.13
CA ALA A 196 64.25 81.91 -16.09
C ALA A 196 63.17 81.19 -16.95
N LYS A 197 63.03 81.60 -18.21
CA LYS A 197 61.94 81.13 -19.10
C LYS A 197 61.96 79.63 -19.35
N GLU A 198 63.14 79.03 -19.49
CA GLU A 198 63.29 77.59 -19.71
C GLU A 198 62.80 76.78 -18.50
N LEU A 199 63.15 77.21 -17.28
CA LEU A 199 62.73 76.55 -16.04
C LEU A 199 61.21 76.63 -15.84
N VAL A 200 60.61 77.79 -16.14
CA VAL A 200 59.15 77.97 -16.11
C VAL A 200 58.47 77.02 -17.11
N ALA A 201 59.00 76.91 -18.34
CA ALA A 201 58.45 76.02 -19.36
C ALA A 201 58.59 74.53 -18.96
N GLU A 202 59.72 74.15 -18.36
CA GLU A 202 59.95 72.80 -17.86
C GLU A 202 58.96 72.42 -16.76
N LEU A 203 58.78 73.27 -15.73
CA LEU A 203 57.85 73.01 -14.64
C LEU A 203 56.39 72.97 -15.12
N GLN A 204 56.02 73.86 -16.06
CA GLN A 204 54.71 73.81 -16.71
C GLN A 204 54.48 72.49 -17.44
N ALA A 205 55.46 72.07 -18.27
CA ALA A 205 55.38 70.81 -19.00
C ALA A 205 55.30 69.60 -18.06
N ARG A 206 56.08 69.60 -16.97
CA ARG A 206 56.05 68.53 -15.96
C ARG A 206 54.70 68.45 -15.24
N LYS A 207 54.15 69.59 -14.81
CA LYS A 207 52.81 69.65 -14.20
C LYS A 207 51.75 69.11 -15.16
N ASP A 208 51.76 69.56 -16.42
CA ASP A 208 50.80 69.12 -17.43
C ASP A 208 50.91 67.62 -17.72
N ASP A 209 52.13 67.08 -17.72
CA ASP A 209 52.35 65.65 -17.89
C ASP A 209 51.79 64.83 -16.72
N LEU A 210 52.03 65.26 -15.48
CA LEU A 210 51.49 64.60 -14.29
C LEU A 210 49.96 64.62 -14.27
N VAL A 211 49.34 65.75 -14.63
CA VAL A 211 47.88 65.86 -14.74
C VAL A 211 47.34 64.94 -15.84
N ARG A 212 48.02 64.83 -16.99
CA ARG A 212 47.62 63.88 -18.04
C ARG A 212 47.76 62.44 -17.59
N ARG A 213 48.82 62.08 -16.86
CA ARG A 213 48.99 60.73 -16.32
C ARG A 213 47.91 60.37 -15.31
N ALA A 214 47.49 61.33 -14.48
CA ALA A 214 46.35 61.16 -13.58
C ALA A 214 45.01 61.00 -14.32
N ALA A 215 44.84 61.63 -15.47
CA ALA A 215 43.60 61.57 -16.27
C ALA A 215 43.57 60.42 -17.30
N GLY A 216 44.71 59.79 -17.57
CA GLY A 216 44.88 58.73 -18.57
C GLY A 216 44.90 57.30 -17.99
N GLN A 217 44.63 57.15 -16.69
CA GLN A 217 44.35 55.88 -16.02
C GLN A 217 42.85 55.75 -15.75
#